data_AF-A0A0C1R870-F1
#
_entry.id   AF-A0A0C1R870-F1
#
_cell.length_a   1.000
_cell.length_b   1.000
_cell.length_c   1.000
_cell.angle_alpha   90.00
_cell.angle_beta   90.00
_cell.angle_gamma   90.00
#
_symmetry.space_group_name_H-M   'P 1'
#
loop_
_entity.id
_entity.type
_entity.pdbx_description
1 polymer ?
#
loop_
_entity_poly.entity_id
_entity_poly.type
_entity_poly.pdbx_seq_one_letter_code
_entity_poly.pdbx_strand_id
1 'polypeptide(L)' 'MPVEQVESENLEALSARLLNALSKYESVIVAFSGGVDSTLLAAAALKSLGSKNVTAVTAVSPSLG' A
#
# COMPACT_ATOMS: atom_id res chain seq x y z
N MET A 1 -1.74 -17.38 -28.14
CA MET A 1 -2.41 -17.01 -26.88
C MET A 1 -1.63 -15.86 -26.27
N PRO A 2 -2.23 -14.67 -26.06
CA PRO A 2 -1.52 -13.54 -25.49
C PRO A 2 -1.57 -13.69 -23.95
N VAL A 3 -0.46 -14.11 -23.36
CA VAL A 3 -0.33 -14.28 -21.91
C VAL A 3 -0.29 -12.92 -21.20
N GLU A 4 0.21 -11.88 -21.87
CA GLU A 4 0.36 -10.52 -21.31
C GLU A 4 -0.98 -9.79 -21.05
N GLN A 5 -2.03 -10.08 -21.83
CA GLN A 5 -3.31 -9.38 -21.71
C GLN A 5 -4.12 -9.86 -20.49
N VAL A 6 -3.98 -11.12 -20.09
CA VAL A 6 -4.72 -11.70 -18.95
C VAL A 6 -4.07 -11.32 -17.60
N GLU A 7 -2.74 -11.18 -17.57
CA GLU A 7 -2.00 -10.80 -16.36
C GLU A 7 -2.21 -9.32 -15.97
N SER A 8 -2.25 -8.44 -16.98
CA SER A 8 -2.47 -7.01 -16.79
C SER A 8 -3.89 -6.68 -16.29
N GLU A 9 -4.91 -7.37 -16.81
CA GLU A 9 -6.30 -7.24 -16.31
C GLU A 9 -6.43 -7.64 -14.83
N ASN A 10 -5.74 -8.69 -14.41
CA ASN A 10 -5.75 -9.13 -13.02
C ASN A 10 -5.02 -8.15 -12.08
N LEU A 11 -3.93 -7.53 -12.56
CA LEU A 11 -3.16 -6.57 -11.77
C LEU A 11 -3.95 -5.29 -11.46
N GLU A 12 -4.64 -4.75 -12.47
CA GLU A 12 -5.51 -3.59 -12.28
C GLU A 12 -6.66 -3.89 -11.32
N ALA A 13 -7.28 -5.07 -11.45
CA ALA A 13 -8.32 -5.51 -10.53
C ALA A 13 -7.81 -5.64 -9.07
N LEU A 14 -6.61 -6.19 -8.88
CA LEU A 14 -5.99 -6.31 -7.55
C LEU A 14 -5.63 -4.95 -6.95
N SER A 15 -5.08 -4.05 -7.76
CA SER A 15 -4.77 -2.67 -7.38
C SER A 15 -6.04 -1.91 -6.95
N ALA A 16 -7.11 -2.00 -7.74
CA ALA A 16 -8.40 -1.40 -7.41
C ALA A 16 -8.98 -1.95 -6.10
N ARG A 17 -8.86 -3.27 -5.87
CA ARG A 17 -9.29 -3.90 -4.61
C ARG A 17 -8.51 -3.37 -3.40
N LEU A 18 -7.21 -3.16 -3.52
CA LEU A 18 -6.39 -2.57 -2.44
C LEU A 18 -6.82 -1.14 -2.14
N LEU A 19 -6.98 -0.29 -3.16
CA LEU A 19 -7.41 1.10 -2.98
C LEU A 19 -8.81 1.20 -2.37
N ASN A 20 -9.73 0.32 -2.79
CA ASN A 20 -11.08 0.24 -2.23
C ASN A 20 -11.11 -0.32 -0.80
N ALA A 21 -10.13 -1.13 -0.41
CA ALA A 21 -10.02 -1.57 0.98
C ALA A 21 -9.53 -0.41 1.87
N LEU A 22 -8.57 0.38 1.40
CA LEU A 22 -8.00 1.51 2.13
C LEU A 22 -8.98 2.68 2.25
N SER A 23 -9.79 2.96 1.23
CA SER A 23 -10.75 4.08 1.22
C SER A 23 -11.89 3.95 2.24
N LYS A 24 -12.04 2.78 2.87
CA LYS A 24 -13.03 2.52 3.92
C LYS A 24 -12.62 3.09 5.28
N TYR A 25 -11.36 3.50 5.44
CA TYR A 25 -10.85 4.11 6.66
C TYR A 25 -10.82 5.63 6.52
N GLU A 26 -10.98 6.36 7.62
CA GLU A 26 -10.81 7.82 7.62
C GLU A 26 -9.32 8.23 7.60
N SER A 27 -8.48 7.47 8.31
CA SER A 27 -7.03 7.65 8.34
C SER A 27 -6.31 6.34 8.72
N VAL A 28 -5.03 6.23 8.41
CA VAL A 28 -4.22 5.02 8.69
C VAL A 28 -2.81 5.35 9.17
N ILE A 29 -2.27 4.45 10.00
CA ILE A 29 -0.83 4.39 10.31
C ILE A 29 -0.26 3.15 9.63
N VAL A 30 0.80 3.31 8.83
CA VAL A 30 1.47 2.23 8.11
C VAL A 30 2.77 1.89 8.83
N ALA A 31 2.91 0.64 9.29
CA ALA A 31 4.19 0.12 9.75
C ALA A 31 5.16 0.02 8.57
N PHE A 32 6.16 0.88 8.54
CA PHE A 32 7.05 1.10 7.41
C PHE A 32 8.46 0.61 7.73
N SER A 33 8.89 -0.47 7.06
CA SER A 33 10.23 -1.05 7.23
C SER A 33 11.22 -0.63 6.14
N GLY A 34 10.75 0.06 5.09
CA GLY A 34 11.54 0.36 3.89
C GLY A 34 11.56 -0.77 2.85
N GLY A 35 10.97 -1.93 3.15
CA GLY A 35 10.77 -3.01 2.17
C GLY A 35 9.70 -2.66 1.13
N VAL A 36 9.74 -3.37 -0.01
CA VAL A 36 8.84 -3.12 -1.16
C VAL A 36 7.36 -3.22 -0.77
N ASP A 37 6.99 -4.18 0.08
CA ASP A 37 5.60 -4.36 0.51
C ASP A 37 5.09 -3.18 1.34
N SER A 38 5.88 -2.75 2.32
CA SER A 38 5.52 -1.61 3.17
C SER A 38 5.50 -0.29 2.39
N THR A 39 6.34 -0.18 1.36
CA THR A 39 6.40 0.97 0.45
C THR A 39 5.18 1.00 -0.48
N LEU A 40 4.82 -0.14 -1.05
CA LEU A 40 3.60 -0.28 -1.86
C LEU A 40 2.36 0.10 -1.05
N LEU A 41 2.25 -0.42 0.18
CA LEU A 41 1.10 -0.11 1.04
C LEU A 41 1.05 1.37 1.42
N ALA A 42 2.19 1.99 1.77
CA ALA A 42 2.25 3.42 2.06
C ALA A 42 1.85 4.26 0.85
N ALA A 43 2.35 3.92 -0.34
CA ALA A 43 1.99 4.61 -1.59
C ALA A 43 0.50 4.45 -1.93
N ALA A 44 -0.06 3.25 -1.77
CA ALA A 44 -1.47 2.99 -1.99
C ALA A 44 -2.36 3.74 -0.99
N ALA A 45 -1.97 3.80 0.29
CA ALA A 45 -2.67 4.57 1.31
C ALA A 45 -2.66 6.07 0.98
N LEU A 46 -1.49 6.61 0.59
CA LEU A 46 -1.36 8.00 0.14
C LEU A 46 -2.27 8.30 -1.06
N LYS A 47 -2.32 7.39 -2.04
CA LYS A 47 -3.17 7.51 -3.23
C LYS A 47 -4.67 7.46 -2.87
N SER A 48 -5.05 6.68 -1.87
CA SER A 48 -6.45 6.46 -1.49
C SER A 48 -6.99 7.55 -0.56
N LEU A 49 -6.22 7.93 0.46
CA LEU A 49 -6.69 8.76 1.59
C LEU A 49 -6.10 10.17 1.58
N GLY A 50 -5.05 10.42 0.79
CA GLY A 50 -4.30 11.68 0.77
C GLY A 50 -3.31 11.81 1.93
N SER A 51 -2.33 12.70 1.76
CA SER A 51 -1.20 12.85 2.70
C SER A 51 -1.60 13.32 4.10
N LYS A 52 -2.74 13.97 4.28
CA LYS A 52 -3.23 14.41 5.59
C LYS A 52 -3.72 13.27 6.48
N ASN A 53 -4.06 12.13 5.88
CA ASN A 53 -4.73 11.00 6.54
C ASN A 53 -3.85 9.76 6.66
N VAL A 54 -2.55 9.87 6.34
CA VAL A 54 -1.62 8.74 6.32
C VAL A 54 -0.35 9.10 7.05
N THR A 55 0.04 8.26 8.02
CA THR A 55 1.34 8.37 8.70
C THR A 55 2.12 7.07 8.52
N ALA A 56 3.31 7.12 7.93
CA ALA A 56 4.23 5.99 7.88
C ALA A 56 5.16 6.01 9.10
N VAL A 57 5.29 4.87 9.78
CA VAL A 57 6.05 4.76 11.03
C VAL A 57 7.05 3.61 10.95
N THR A 58 8.32 3.92 11.15
CA THR A 58 9.37 2.92 11.36
C THR A 58 9.58 2.73 12.85
N ALA A 59 9.39 1.50 13.33
CA ALA A 59 9.67 1.16 14.72
C ALA A 59 11.18 1.07 14.95
N VAL A 60 11.67 1.73 16.00
CA VAL A 60 13.06 1.64 16.46
C VAL A 60 13.11 0.82 17.75
N SER A 61 13.99 -0.18 17.80
CA SER A 61 14.18 -1.03 18.98
C SER A 61 15.66 -1.41 19.15
N PRO A 62 16.09 -1.85 20.33
CA PRO A 62 17.46 -2.34 20.53
C PRO A 62 17.83 -3.54 19.64
N SER A 63 16.84 -4.27 19.11
CA SER A 63 17.04 -5.38 18.16
C SER A 63 17.18 -4.92 16.71
N LEU A 64 17.03 -3.62 16.46
CA LEU A 64 17.21 -3.02 15.14
C LEU A 64 18.70 -2.73 14.83
N GLY A 65 19.62 -3.13 15.72
CA GLY A 65 21.07 -3.04 15.59
C GLY A 65 21.75 -4.37 15.84
#